data_AF-A0A7S2MBC4-F1
#
_entry.id   AF-A0A7S2MBC4-F1
#
_cell.length_a   1.000
_cell.length_b   1.000
_cell.length_c   1.000
_cell.angle_alpha   90.00
_cell.angle_beta   90.00
_cell.angle_gamma   90.00
#
_symmetry.space_group_name_H-M   'P 1'
#
loop_
_entity.id
_entity.type
_entity.pdbx_description
1 polymer ?
#
loop_
_entity_poly.entity_id
_entity_poly.type
_entity_poly.pdbx_seq_one_letter_code
_entity_poly.pdbx_strand_id
1 'polypeptide(L)'
;PHSHCQKSARPAGASSAPTLPKRLWTMNRAAAEDSVTDIFRFHPWRAPGSAPTEDACGMAGGTTPRFAGPGHAVFESVSLGGRTVEQGELGSKALSRGPSAAIWRVGAKVEVSWGIRFNHGGGY
;
A
#
# COMPACT_ATOMS: atom_id res chain seq x y z
N PRO A 1 19.87 -5.41 12.66
CA PRO A 1 18.67 -5.60 13.50
C PRO A 1 17.50 -4.70 13.05
N HIS A 2 17.01 -4.91 11.82
CA HIS A 2 16.02 -4.03 11.18
C HIS A 2 15.05 -4.83 10.31
N SER A 3 14.07 -5.53 10.90
CA SER A 3 12.96 -6.09 10.12
C SER A 3 11.79 -6.48 11.02
N HIS A 4 10.85 -5.56 11.24
CA HIS A 4 9.63 -5.86 12.01
C HIS A 4 8.35 -5.56 11.21
N CYS A 5 8.39 -4.59 10.30
CA CYS A 5 7.40 -4.44 9.23
C CYS A 5 7.85 -5.26 8.02
N GLN A 6 7.75 -6.59 8.13
CA GLN A 6 7.97 -7.46 6.99
C GLN A 6 6.65 -7.65 6.25
N LYS A 7 6.71 -7.64 4.91
CA LYS A 7 5.56 -8.09 4.11
C LYS A 7 5.24 -9.51 4.56
N SER A 8 3.98 -9.77 4.93
CA SER A 8 3.56 -11.09 5.36
C SER A 8 3.78 -12.11 4.23
N ALA A 9 4.27 -13.30 4.59
CA ALA A 9 4.35 -14.41 3.65
C ALA A 9 2.93 -14.86 3.32
N ARG A 10 2.59 -14.92 2.03
CA ARG A 10 1.24 -15.32 1.59
C ARG A 10 0.97 -16.79 1.93
N PRO A 11 -0.27 -17.14 2.28
CA PRO A 11 -0.67 -18.54 2.40
C PRO A 11 -0.45 -19.29 1.09
N ALA A 12 -0.01 -20.55 1.18
CA ALA A 12 0.12 -21.41 0.01
C ALA A 12 -1.24 -21.55 -0.69
N GLY A 13 -1.28 -21.29 -2.01
CA GLY A 13 -2.49 -21.39 -2.85
C GLY A 13 -3.26 -20.07 -3.05
N ALA A 14 -2.92 -18.99 -2.35
CA ALA A 14 -3.52 -17.68 -2.63
C ALA A 14 -2.96 -17.09 -3.95
N SER A 15 -3.80 -16.91 -4.97
CA SER A 15 -3.38 -16.31 -6.26
C SER A 15 -3.31 -14.78 -6.15
N SER A 16 -2.22 -14.16 -6.62
CA SER A 16 -2.15 -12.69 -6.83
C SER A 16 -2.43 -12.32 -8.27
N ALA A 17 -2.78 -13.32 -9.09
CA ALA A 17 -3.08 -13.09 -10.49
C ALA A 17 -4.36 -12.26 -10.58
N PRO A 18 -4.40 -11.26 -11.48
CA PRO A 18 -5.64 -10.60 -11.82
C PRO A 18 -6.64 -11.64 -12.34
N THR A 19 -7.88 -11.59 -11.85
CA THR A 19 -8.97 -12.49 -12.27
C THR A 19 -10.00 -11.77 -13.14
N LEU A 20 -9.99 -10.43 -13.20
CA LEU A 20 -10.97 -9.66 -13.97
C LEU A 20 -10.59 -9.65 -15.47
N PRO A 21 -11.43 -10.23 -16.36
CA PRO A 21 -11.16 -10.26 -17.79
C PRO A 21 -10.97 -8.86 -18.39
N LYS A 22 -10.04 -8.72 -19.33
CA LYS A 22 -9.71 -7.43 -19.98
C LYS A 22 -10.92 -6.67 -20.52
N ARG A 23 -11.89 -7.37 -21.09
CA ARG A 23 -13.12 -6.75 -21.63
C ARG A 23 -13.96 -6.01 -20.58
N LEU A 24 -13.78 -6.32 -19.29
CA LEU A 24 -14.51 -5.73 -18.18
C LEU A 24 -13.74 -4.59 -17.49
N TRP A 25 -12.57 -4.20 -18.00
CA TRP A 25 -11.80 -3.12 -17.40
C TRP A 25 -12.44 -1.76 -17.66
N THR A 26 -12.66 -1.00 -16.59
CA THR A 26 -13.16 0.38 -16.66
C THR A 26 -12.05 1.42 -16.64
N MET A 27 -10.84 1.04 -16.19
CA MET A 27 -9.65 1.89 -16.14
C MET A 27 -8.45 1.17 -16.77
N ASN A 28 -7.45 1.95 -17.24
CA ASN A 28 -6.23 1.43 -17.85
C ASN A 28 -6.46 0.44 -19.01
N ARG A 29 -7.50 0.70 -19.82
CA ARG A 29 -7.94 -0.19 -20.92
C ARG A 29 -6.91 -0.35 -22.03
N ALA A 30 -6.02 0.64 -22.18
CA ALA A 30 -4.98 0.66 -23.21
C ALA A 30 -3.74 -0.18 -22.84
N ALA A 31 -3.52 -0.49 -21.56
CA ALA A 31 -2.39 -1.31 -21.16
C ALA A 31 -2.53 -2.75 -21.70
N ALA A 32 -1.40 -3.36 -22.06
CA ALA A 32 -1.34 -4.80 -22.27
C ALA A 32 -1.49 -5.52 -20.92
N GLU A 33 -2.16 -6.66 -20.91
CA GLU A 33 -2.36 -7.46 -19.69
C GLU A 33 -1.00 -7.89 -19.11
N ASP A 34 -0.86 -7.77 -17.79
CA ASP A 34 0.36 -8.06 -17.02
C ASP A 34 1.61 -7.24 -17.37
N SER A 35 1.50 -6.26 -18.27
CA SER A 35 2.60 -5.37 -18.62
C SER A 35 2.98 -4.42 -17.48
N VAL A 36 4.15 -3.79 -17.59
CA VAL A 36 4.60 -2.74 -16.66
C VAL A 36 3.67 -1.52 -16.63
N THR A 37 2.83 -1.35 -17.66
CA THR A 37 1.83 -0.29 -17.71
C THR A 37 0.47 -0.75 -17.17
N ASP A 38 0.27 -2.03 -16.82
CA ASP A 38 -0.94 -2.51 -16.13
C ASP A 38 -0.90 -2.17 -14.62
N ILE A 39 -0.94 -0.86 -14.31
CA ILE A 39 -0.83 -0.33 -12.95
C ILE A 39 -1.96 -0.77 -12.02
N PHE A 40 -3.07 -1.30 -12.55
CA PHE A 40 -4.20 -1.78 -11.74
C PHE A 40 -4.16 -3.29 -11.46
N ARG A 41 -3.19 -4.04 -11.98
CA ARG A 41 -3.11 -5.51 -11.85
C ARG A 41 -3.28 -6.04 -10.41
N PHE A 42 -2.77 -5.30 -9.42
CA PHE A 42 -2.81 -5.70 -8.00
C PHE A 42 -3.92 -5.03 -7.19
N HIS A 43 -4.80 -4.25 -7.82
CA HIS A 43 -5.90 -3.63 -7.08
C HIS A 43 -6.94 -4.68 -6.69
N PRO A 44 -7.59 -4.57 -5.52
CA PRO A 44 -8.46 -5.64 -4.98
C PRO A 44 -9.60 -6.06 -5.91
N TRP A 45 -10.09 -5.16 -6.77
CA TRP A 45 -11.14 -5.48 -7.75
C TRP A 45 -10.61 -6.17 -9.02
N ARG A 46 -9.30 -6.09 -9.30
CA ARG A 46 -8.61 -6.83 -10.36
C ARG A 46 -8.06 -8.16 -9.83
N ALA A 47 -7.56 -8.20 -8.59
CA ALA A 47 -6.98 -9.36 -7.92
C ALA A 47 -7.54 -9.53 -6.49
N PRO A 48 -8.76 -10.09 -6.34
CA PRO A 48 -9.39 -10.29 -5.03
C PRO A 48 -8.51 -11.11 -4.08
N GLY A 49 -8.45 -10.70 -2.81
CA GLY A 49 -7.60 -11.35 -1.80
C GLY A 49 -6.09 -11.07 -1.97
N SER A 50 -5.72 -10.14 -2.85
CA SER A 50 -4.34 -9.70 -3.06
C SER A 50 -4.25 -8.18 -3.09
N ALA A 51 -3.63 -7.60 -2.05
CA ALA A 51 -3.36 -6.17 -1.95
C ALA A 51 -1.92 -5.97 -1.45
N PRO A 52 -0.89 -6.20 -2.30
CA PRO A 52 0.48 -5.98 -1.90
C PRO A 52 0.69 -4.49 -1.61
N THR A 53 1.17 -4.17 -0.42
CA THR A 53 1.65 -2.84 -0.08
C THR A 53 3.12 -2.70 -0.46
N GLU A 54 3.57 -1.49 -0.77
CA GLU A 54 4.99 -1.26 -1.08
C GLU A 54 5.88 -1.45 0.15
N ASP A 55 5.40 -1.02 1.31
CA ASP A 55 6.06 -1.17 2.60
C ASP A 55 5.00 -1.42 3.68
N ALA A 56 5.25 -2.39 4.56
CA ALA A 56 4.29 -2.75 5.60
C ALA A 56 4.16 -1.67 6.70
N CYS A 57 5.17 -0.81 6.84
CA CYS A 57 5.16 0.37 7.71
C CYS A 57 4.70 1.63 6.94
N GLY A 58 4.27 1.50 5.68
CA GLY A 58 3.84 2.62 4.83
C GLY A 58 4.98 3.39 4.17
N MET A 59 4.64 4.44 3.43
CA MET A 59 5.58 5.31 2.72
C MET A 59 5.21 6.77 3.01
N ALA A 60 6.20 7.62 3.26
CA ALA A 60 6.00 9.04 3.49
C ALA A 60 5.30 9.67 2.27
N GLY A 61 4.17 10.35 2.50
CA GLY A 61 3.34 10.93 1.44
C GLY A 61 2.57 9.92 0.58
N GLY A 62 2.63 8.62 0.89
CA GLY A 62 1.86 7.56 0.21
C GLY A 62 2.27 7.28 -1.24
N THR A 63 3.28 7.96 -1.77
CA THR A 63 3.77 7.79 -3.13
C THR A 63 5.21 8.26 -3.26
N THR A 64 5.86 7.88 -4.36
CA THR A 64 7.21 8.38 -4.69
C THR A 64 7.16 9.82 -5.20
N PRO A 65 8.26 10.59 -5.12
CA PRO A 65 8.31 11.97 -5.62
C PRO A 65 7.90 12.15 -7.08
N ARG A 66 7.99 11.09 -7.90
CA ARG A 66 7.54 11.06 -9.30
C ARG A 66 6.06 11.41 -9.45
N PHE A 67 5.24 11.10 -8.45
CA PHE A 67 3.79 11.34 -8.46
C PHE A 67 3.38 12.44 -7.49
N ALA A 68 4.31 13.32 -7.11
CA ALA A 68 3.97 14.55 -6.39
C ALA A 68 2.99 15.38 -7.24
N GLY A 69 1.85 15.73 -6.66
CA GLY A 69 0.75 16.42 -7.34
C GLY A 69 0.38 17.73 -6.64
N PRO A 70 -0.32 18.63 -7.34
CA PRO A 70 -0.79 19.89 -6.75
C PRO A 70 -1.89 19.66 -5.71
N GLY A 71 -2.23 20.71 -4.95
CA GLY A 71 -3.31 20.70 -3.96
C GLY A 71 -2.92 19.97 -2.67
N HIS A 72 -3.87 19.25 -2.05
CA HIS A 72 -3.63 18.51 -0.80
C HIS A 72 -2.74 17.26 -0.97
N ALA A 73 -2.23 17.00 -2.18
CA ALA A 73 -1.24 15.98 -2.46
C ALA A 73 0.20 16.51 -2.34
N VAL A 74 0.40 17.81 -2.07
CA VAL A 74 1.72 18.37 -1.76
C VAL A 74 2.19 17.78 -0.44
N PHE A 75 3.34 17.10 -0.49
CA PHE A 75 3.98 16.59 0.71
C PHE A 75 4.63 17.73 1.48
N GLU A 76 4.27 17.85 2.76
CA GLU A 76 4.97 18.73 3.69
C GLU A 76 6.04 17.93 4.42
N SER A 77 7.29 18.39 4.36
CA SER A 77 8.40 17.74 5.05
C SER A 77 8.14 17.74 6.55
N VAL A 78 8.24 16.55 7.16
CA VAL A 78 8.03 16.36 8.60
C VAL A 78 9.34 15.99 9.27
N SER A 79 9.59 16.55 10.46
CA SER A 79 10.73 16.14 11.30
C SER A 79 10.29 15.05 12.27
N LEU A 80 10.90 13.87 12.15
CA LEU A 80 10.67 12.72 13.02
C LEU A 80 11.98 12.34 13.70
N GLY A 81 12.01 12.42 15.03
CA GLY A 81 13.20 12.08 15.81
C GLY A 81 14.43 12.95 15.50
N GLY A 82 14.22 14.22 15.13
CA GLY A 82 15.30 15.16 14.77
C GLY A 82 15.82 15.01 13.34
N ARG A 83 15.20 14.15 12.52
CA ARG A 83 15.53 13.98 11.10
C ARG A 83 14.35 14.39 10.23
N THR A 84 14.62 15.17 9.18
CA THR A 84 13.63 15.44 8.14
C THR A 84 13.36 14.17 7.33
N VAL A 85 12.08 13.84 7.16
CA VAL A 85 11.61 12.74 6.31
C VAL A 85 11.05 13.32 5.02
N GLU A 86 11.53 12.81 3.90
CA GLU A 86 11.13 13.23 2.56
C GLU A 86 10.04 12.32 1.96
N GLN A 87 9.33 12.84 0.97
CA GLN A 87 8.32 12.07 0.24
C GLN A 87 8.92 10.80 -0.37
N GLY A 88 8.22 9.67 -0.26
CA GLY A 88 8.64 8.39 -0.80
C GLY A 88 9.57 7.58 0.11
N GLU A 89 10.03 8.12 1.24
CA GLU A 89 10.79 7.33 2.21
C GLU A 89 9.95 6.18 2.78
N LEU A 90 10.53 4.99 2.83
CA LEU A 90 9.86 3.79 3.34
C LEU A 90 9.82 3.82 4.86
N GLY A 91 8.63 3.60 5.44
CA GLY A 91 8.42 3.60 6.89
C GLY A 91 9.28 2.57 7.60
N SER A 92 9.49 1.39 7.00
CA SER A 92 10.39 0.37 7.55
C SER A 92 11.86 0.81 7.71
N LYS A 93 12.27 1.88 7.02
CA LYS A 93 13.60 2.47 7.07
C LYS A 93 13.62 3.81 7.83
N ALA A 94 12.55 4.58 7.71
CA ALA A 94 12.45 5.93 8.24
C ALA A 94 12.02 5.98 9.71
N LEU A 95 11.25 5.00 10.18
CA LEU A 95 10.67 4.97 11.53
C LEU A 95 11.49 4.08 12.47
N SER A 96 11.69 4.56 13.69
CA SER A 96 12.13 3.71 14.79
C SER A 96 10.99 2.80 15.25
N ARG A 97 11.34 1.67 15.87
CA ARG A 97 10.33 0.74 16.40
C ARG A 97 9.56 1.41 17.53
N GLY A 98 8.28 1.68 17.30
CA GLY A 98 7.34 2.04 18.35
C GLY A 98 6.91 0.84 19.21
N PRO A 99 6.26 1.09 20.36
CA PRO A 99 5.57 0.02 21.10
C PRO A 99 4.55 -0.67 20.19
N SER A 100 4.33 -1.97 20.38
CA SER A 100 3.31 -2.68 19.62
C SER A 100 1.93 -2.09 19.91
N ALA A 101 1.26 -1.59 18.87
CA ALA A 101 -0.05 -0.97 19.01
C ALA A 101 -1.15 -1.98 19.36
N ALA A 102 -0.98 -3.25 18.98
CA ALA A 102 -1.89 -4.34 19.33
C ALA A 102 -1.18 -5.71 19.23
N ILE A 103 -1.67 -6.70 19.97
CA ILE A 103 -1.27 -8.10 19.85
C ILE A 103 -2.49 -8.89 19.41
N TRP A 104 -2.41 -9.53 18.25
CA TRP A 104 -3.51 -10.31 17.68
C TRP A 104 -3.20 -11.81 17.75
N ARG A 105 -4.22 -12.62 18.03
CA ARG A 105 -4.13 -14.08 17.93
C ARG A 105 -4.55 -14.52 16.53
N VAL A 106 -3.85 -15.50 15.98
CA VAL A 106 -4.22 -16.09 14.68
C VAL A 106 -5.66 -16.60 14.73
N GLY A 107 -6.46 -16.23 13.72
CA GLY A 107 -7.88 -16.58 13.63
C GLY A 107 -8.83 -15.69 14.45
N ALA A 108 -8.32 -14.72 15.20
CA ALA A 108 -9.17 -13.78 15.93
C ALA A 108 -9.96 -12.87 14.96
N LYS A 109 -11.23 -12.64 15.27
CA LYS A 109 -12.01 -11.54 14.71
C LYS A 109 -11.70 -10.30 15.55
N VAL A 110 -11.32 -9.21 14.88
CA VAL A 110 -10.85 -7.99 15.53
C VAL A 110 -11.56 -6.80 14.90
N GLU A 111 -11.80 -5.76 15.69
CA GLU A 111 -12.27 -4.49 15.18
C GLU A 111 -11.09 -3.69 14.63
N VAL A 112 -11.27 -3.09 13.46
CA VAL A 112 -10.30 -2.20 12.83
C VAL A 112 -11.02 -0.93 12.40
N SER A 113 -10.31 0.20 12.46
CA SER A 113 -10.82 1.50 12.03
C SER A 113 -9.81 2.16 11.11
N TRP A 114 -10.29 2.82 10.06
CA TRP A 114 -9.46 3.66 9.19
C TRP A 114 -10.20 4.97 8.91
N GLY A 115 -9.42 6.04 8.73
CA GLY A 115 -9.92 7.34 8.28
C GLY A 115 -9.52 7.57 6.84
N ILE A 116 -10.48 7.90 5.97
CA ILE A 116 -10.21 8.23 4.57
C ILE A 116 -10.45 9.71 4.37
N ARG A 117 -9.39 10.46 4.07
CA ARG A 117 -9.50 11.86 3.63
C ARG A 117 -9.76 11.95 2.13
N PHE A 118 -9.19 11.04 1.35
CA PHE A 118 -9.34 10.97 -0.10
C PHE A 118 -9.61 9.52 -0.52
N ASN A 119 -10.77 9.28 -1.13
CA ASN A 119 -11.11 7.97 -1.68
C ASN A 119 -10.77 7.94 -3.18
N HIS A 120 -9.65 7.32 -3.53
CA HIS A 120 -9.23 7.15 -4.91
C HIS A 120 -9.72 5.82 -5.53
N GLY A 121 -10.70 5.17 -4.89
CA GLY A 121 -11.12 3.81 -5.22
C GLY A 121 -10.14 2.76 -4.69
N GLY A 122 -10.52 1.48 -4.79
CA GLY A 122 -9.76 0.39 -4.18
C GLY A 122 -10.35 -0.04 -2.88
N GLY A 123 -11.08 -1.16 -2.94
CA GLY A 123 -11.68 -1.78 -1.76
C GLY A 123 -10.73 -1.78 -0.57
N TYR A 124 -11.30 -1.51 0.60
CA TYR A 124 -10.62 -1.39 1.88
C TYR A 124 -10.53 -2.75 2.57
#